data_AF-A0A7X3WHQ5-F1
#
_entry.id   AF-A0A7X3WHQ5-F1
#
_cell.length_a   1.000
_cell.length_b   1.000
_cell.length_c   1.000
_cell.angle_alpha   90.00
_cell.angle_beta   90.00
_cell.angle_gamma   90.00
#
_symmetry.space_group_name_H-M   'P 1'
#
loop_
_entity.id
_entity.type
_entity.pdbx_description
1 polymer ?
#
loop_
_entity_poly.entity_id
_entity_poly.type
_entity_poly.pdbx_seq_one_letter_code
_entity_poly.pdbx_strand_id
1 'polypeptide(L)'
;MSNKFYIKPPGEVLEHPFPPTRPDIKIVESSDPIYEVDCQELQWWFAIPKMGETYMWADYDGETQQLDAVTQMIPTAPAMINDIECVEIQFNEWLAKEWPQSPDLMYVAMDDTHTRWISVVTTIDGMRIYNMIGDDWFEEQWGPECQRRIFDDGRYELQPDGSYKTTEGQGLGAGTYDVTIGENTFHCLRVIAPDLDAEHGGEMCEVYIEEGGRTVFFRRYDGRFLRGHDLIEKFPNNRRIIIDDIVYVHSNCTGWFHDTFTLASLGKTHIIK
;
A
#
# COMPACT_ATOMS: atom_id res chain seq x y z
N MET A 1 -22.95 6.74 8.65
CA MET A 1 -22.68 5.41 9.26
C MET A 1 -22.35 4.48 8.10
N SER A 2 -21.06 4.22 7.85
CA SER A 2 -20.68 3.23 6.84
C SER A 2 -21.05 1.85 7.40
N ASN A 3 -22.05 1.21 6.81
CA ASN A 3 -22.19 -0.23 6.99
C ASN A 3 -20.93 -0.82 6.35
N LYS A 4 -19.96 -1.23 7.17
CA LYS A 4 -18.82 -2.01 6.70
C LYS A 4 -19.37 -3.34 6.23
N PHE A 5 -19.47 -3.52 4.92
CA PHE A 5 -19.77 -4.81 4.34
C PHE A 5 -18.50 -5.66 4.42
N TYR A 6 -18.61 -6.78 5.09
CA TYR A 6 -17.53 -7.76 5.19
C TYR A 6 -17.74 -8.81 4.10
N ILE A 7 -16.67 -9.15 3.38
CA ILE A 7 -16.67 -10.37 2.57
C ILE A 7 -16.60 -11.53 3.55
N LYS A 8 -17.63 -12.39 3.55
CA LYS A 8 -17.48 -13.71 4.15
C LYS A 8 -16.38 -14.41 3.36
N PRO A 9 -15.34 -14.99 4.00
CA PRO A 9 -14.29 -15.68 3.27
C PRO A 9 -14.93 -16.61 2.24
N PRO A 10 -14.61 -16.45 0.95
CA PRO A 10 -14.91 -17.49 -0.01
C PRO A 10 -13.79 -18.54 0.13
N GLY A 11 -13.93 -19.79 -0.29
CA GLY A 11 -14.44 -20.14 -1.61
C GLY A 11 -13.41 -19.75 -2.67
N GLU A 12 -13.04 -20.72 -3.52
CA GLU A 12 -11.99 -20.71 -4.56
C GLU A 12 -10.52 -20.50 -4.10
N VAL A 13 -9.68 -21.44 -4.54
CA VAL A 13 -8.22 -21.39 -4.38
C VAL A 13 -7.69 -20.40 -5.42
N LEU A 14 -7.08 -19.31 -4.96
CA LEU A 14 -6.30 -18.44 -5.82
C LEU A 14 -4.90 -19.06 -5.97
N GLU A 15 -4.47 -19.35 -7.19
CA GLU A 15 -3.08 -19.76 -7.41
C GLU A 15 -2.16 -18.55 -7.21
N HIS A 16 -1.24 -18.65 -6.25
CA HIS A 16 -0.31 -17.59 -5.92
C HIS A 16 1.07 -18.15 -5.51
N PRO A 17 2.14 -17.36 -5.67
CA PRO A 17 3.50 -17.80 -5.33
C PRO A 17 3.90 -17.54 -3.86
N PHE A 18 3.07 -16.83 -3.09
CA PHE A 18 3.39 -16.46 -1.72
C PHE A 18 3.43 -17.67 -0.75
N PRO A 19 4.45 -17.77 0.12
CA PRO A 19 4.53 -18.86 1.09
C PRO A 19 3.44 -18.75 2.17
N PRO A 20 3.02 -19.86 2.81
CA PRO A 20 1.98 -19.84 3.85
C PRO A 20 2.42 -19.15 5.16
N THR A 21 3.72 -18.89 5.31
CA THR A 21 4.30 -18.20 6.47
C THR A 21 5.17 -17.07 5.97
N ARG A 22 5.11 -15.94 6.68
CA ARG A 22 5.84 -14.71 6.39
C ARG A 22 7.34 -15.02 6.26
N PRO A 23 7.99 -14.62 5.16
CA PRO A 23 9.45 -14.68 5.08
C PRO A 23 10.11 -13.84 6.18
N ASP A 24 11.33 -14.22 6.57
CA ASP A 24 12.15 -13.39 7.45
C ASP A 24 12.44 -12.05 6.79
N ILE A 25 12.40 -10.97 7.59
CA ILE A 25 12.64 -9.60 7.13
C ILE A 25 13.81 -9.00 7.89
N LYS A 26 14.77 -8.46 7.16
CA LYS A 26 15.86 -7.65 7.71
C LYS A 26 15.94 -6.34 6.94
N ILE A 27 15.96 -5.23 7.67
CA ILE A 27 16.03 -3.88 7.10
C ILE A 27 17.26 -3.22 7.71
N VAL A 28 18.19 -2.78 6.87
CA VAL A 28 19.44 -2.15 7.29
C VAL A 28 19.60 -0.85 6.52
N GLU A 29 19.90 0.24 7.22
CA GLU A 29 20.19 1.52 6.57
C GLU A 29 21.43 1.38 5.67
N SER A 30 21.36 1.96 4.48
CA SER A 30 22.44 1.97 3.50
C SER A 30 23.00 3.38 3.35
N SER A 31 24.33 3.47 3.22
CA SER A 31 25.01 4.72 2.92
C SER A 31 25.08 5.04 1.42
N ASP A 32 24.62 4.12 0.57
CA ASP A 32 24.49 4.35 -0.87
C ASP A 32 23.10 4.98 -1.12
N PRO A 33 23.01 6.24 -1.57
CA PRO A 33 21.75 6.96 -1.56
C PRO A 33 20.94 6.77 -2.85
N ILE A 34 19.66 6.48 -2.68
CA ILE A 34 18.62 6.67 -3.70
C ILE A 34 17.93 8.00 -3.40
N TYR A 35 18.09 8.98 -4.27
CA TYR A 35 17.44 10.28 -4.11
C TYR A 35 16.06 10.35 -4.73
N GLU A 36 15.78 9.49 -5.72
CA GLU A 36 14.53 9.53 -6.47
C GLU A 36 14.28 8.18 -7.16
N VAL A 37 13.02 7.76 -7.18
CA VAL A 37 12.52 6.58 -7.92
C VAL A 37 11.32 6.95 -8.78
N ASP A 38 11.17 6.27 -9.91
CA ASP A 38 9.96 6.34 -10.75
C ASP A 38 8.99 5.22 -10.38
N CYS A 39 8.14 5.45 -9.37
CA CYS A 39 7.15 4.49 -8.92
C CYS A 39 5.88 4.56 -9.77
N GLN A 40 5.79 3.72 -10.80
CA GLN A 40 4.64 3.68 -11.73
C GLN A 40 3.41 2.96 -11.17
N GLU A 41 3.49 2.46 -9.95
CA GLU A 41 2.38 1.78 -9.30
C GLU A 41 1.32 2.79 -8.86
N LEU A 42 0.06 2.36 -8.81
CA LEU A 42 -0.97 3.01 -8.02
C LEU A 42 -0.51 2.99 -6.57
N GLN A 43 -0.31 4.17 -5.97
CA GLN A 43 0.32 4.24 -4.66
C GLN A 43 -0.47 3.41 -3.65
N TRP A 44 0.25 2.45 -3.09
CA TRP A 44 -0.17 1.48 -2.08
C TRP A 44 -1.17 0.41 -2.56
N TRP A 45 -1.41 0.31 -3.86
CA TRP A 45 -2.17 -0.76 -4.54
C TRP A 45 -1.33 -1.55 -5.57
N PHE A 46 -0.04 -1.21 -5.71
CA PHE A 46 1.05 -1.99 -6.34
C PHE A 46 0.89 -2.40 -7.83
N ALA A 47 -0.23 -2.06 -8.49
CA ALA A 47 -0.44 -2.29 -9.91
C ALA A 47 -0.01 -1.07 -10.74
N ILE A 48 0.57 -1.32 -11.92
CA ILE A 48 0.87 -0.26 -12.89
C ILE A 48 -0.34 -0.14 -13.83
N PRO A 49 -0.89 1.07 -14.08
CA PRO A 49 -2.03 1.29 -14.99
C PRO A 49 -1.70 1.03 -16.48
N LYS A 50 -1.35 -0.21 -16.84
CA LYS A 50 -0.98 -0.64 -18.19
C LYS A 50 -1.52 -2.05 -18.45
N MET A 51 -1.87 -2.32 -19.71
CA MET A 51 -2.22 -3.68 -20.13
C MET A 51 -0.99 -4.59 -20.11
N GLY A 52 -1.20 -5.86 -19.73
CA GLY A 52 -0.22 -6.93 -19.91
C GLY A 52 0.04 -7.77 -18.66
N GLU A 53 0.67 -7.18 -17.65
CA GLU A 53 1.09 -7.92 -16.45
C GLU A 53 -0.05 -8.05 -15.43
N THR A 54 -0.08 -9.19 -14.74
CA THR A 54 -0.90 -9.37 -13.53
C THR A 54 -0.08 -9.01 -12.30
N TYR A 55 -0.71 -8.34 -11.34
CA TYR A 55 -0.10 -7.96 -10.07
C TYR A 55 -0.71 -8.76 -8.94
N MET A 56 0.09 -9.05 -7.92
CA MET A 56 -0.40 -9.64 -6.69
C MET A 56 0.37 -9.09 -5.49
N TRP A 57 -0.30 -9.05 -4.35
CA TRP A 57 0.35 -8.93 -3.05
C TRP A 57 -0.27 -9.88 -2.04
N ALA A 58 0.47 -10.12 -0.98
CA ALA A 58 0.09 -10.94 0.15
C ALA A 58 0.21 -10.14 1.45
N ASP A 59 -0.79 -10.29 2.30
CA ASP A 59 -0.81 -9.76 3.65
C ASP A 59 -0.57 -10.90 4.64
N TYR A 60 0.41 -10.71 5.52
CA TYR A 60 0.72 -11.64 6.59
C TYR A 60 0.36 -11.05 7.93
N ASP A 61 -0.37 -11.80 8.73
CA ASP A 61 -0.74 -11.41 10.08
C ASP A 61 0.53 -11.17 10.92
N GLY A 62 0.65 -10.00 11.52
CA GLY A 62 1.89 -9.61 12.17
C GLY A 62 2.18 -10.33 13.50
N GLU A 63 1.18 -10.98 14.11
CA GLU A 63 1.35 -11.76 15.34
C GLU A 63 1.70 -13.23 15.01
N THR A 64 0.88 -13.86 14.18
CA THR A 64 1.00 -15.29 13.84
C THR A 64 1.96 -15.54 12.68
N GLN A 65 2.25 -14.51 11.88
CA GLN A 65 3.04 -14.57 10.65
C GLN A 65 2.41 -15.47 9.57
N GLN A 66 1.14 -15.84 9.71
CA GLN A 66 0.44 -16.65 8.72
C GLN A 66 -0.05 -15.78 7.57
N LEU A 67 -0.07 -16.36 6.37
CA LEU A 67 -0.68 -15.73 5.21
C LEU A 67 -2.18 -15.55 5.47
N ASP A 68 -2.63 -14.31 5.34
CA ASP A 68 -3.92 -13.85 5.85
C ASP A 68 -4.85 -13.38 4.72
N ALA A 69 -4.25 -12.81 3.67
CA ALA A 69 -4.91 -12.49 2.41
C ALA A 69 -3.92 -12.51 1.24
N VAL A 70 -4.44 -12.74 0.04
CA VAL A 70 -3.76 -12.51 -1.24
C VAL A 70 -4.72 -11.77 -2.15
N THR A 71 -4.28 -10.63 -2.65
CA THR A 71 -5.04 -9.85 -3.64
C THR A 71 -4.33 -9.92 -4.98
N GLN A 72 -5.10 -10.16 -6.04
CA GLN A 72 -4.67 -10.16 -7.42
C GLN A 72 -5.37 -9.03 -8.18
N MET A 73 -4.58 -8.28 -8.94
CA MET A 73 -5.04 -7.20 -9.83
C MET A 73 -4.71 -7.58 -11.28
N ILE A 74 -5.75 -7.68 -12.10
CA ILE A 74 -5.66 -8.11 -13.51
C ILE A 74 -6.11 -6.98 -14.42
N PRO A 75 -5.22 -6.37 -15.22
CA PRO A 75 -5.63 -5.50 -16.31
C PRO A 75 -6.45 -6.27 -17.35
N THR A 76 -7.72 -5.91 -17.53
CA THR A 76 -8.68 -6.66 -18.37
C THR A 76 -8.98 -5.99 -19.69
N ALA A 77 -9.04 -4.65 -19.73
CA ALA A 77 -9.36 -3.91 -20.94
C ALA A 77 -8.82 -2.47 -20.94
N PRO A 78 -8.41 -1.94 -22.11
CA PRO A 78 -8.31 -0.50 -22.28
C PRO A 78 -9.72 0.13 -22.23
N ALA A 79 -9.83 1.31 -21.66
CA ALA A 79 -11.07 2.05 -21.50
C ALA A 79 -10.85 3.57 -21.73
N MET A 80 -11.96 4.28 -21.93
CA MET A 80 -11.99 5.73 -22.05
C MET A 80 -13.16 6.25 -21.22
N ILE A 81 -12.90 7.09 -20.23
CA ILE A 81 -13.92 7.69 -19.37
C ILE A 81 -13.73 9.20 -19.39
N ASN A 82 -14.75 9.95 -19.83
CA ASN A 82 -14.70 11.41 -19.93
C ASN A 82 -13.43 11.92 -20.66
N ASP A 83 -13.12 11.31 -21.81
CA ASP A 83 -11.93 11.59 -22.64
C ASP A 83 -10.57 11.32 -21.96
N ILE A 84 -10.56 10.57 -20.85
CA ILE A 84 -9.35 10.08 -20.19
C ILE A 84 -9.11 8.62 -20.59
N GLU A 85 -7.97 8.35 -21.23
CA GLU A 85 -7.50 6.98 -21.48
C GLU A 85 -7.16 6.30 -20.16
N CYS A 86 -7.74 5.13 -19.93
CA CYS A 86 -7.53 4.38 -18.69
C CYS A 86 -7.51 2.87 -18.95
N VAL A 87 -7.16 2.12 -17.93
CA VAL A 87 -7.15 0.66 -17.91
C VAL A 87 -8.16 0.18 -16.88
N GLU A 88 -9.00 -0.77 -17.29
CA GLU A 88 -9.84 -1.54 -16.38
C GLU A 88 -8.98 -2.59 -15.67
N ILE A 89 -9.04 -2.63 -14.34
CA ILE A 89 -8.37 -3.64 -13.51
C ILE A 89 -9.42 -4.37 -12.68
N GLN A 90 -9.45 -5.69 -12.81
CA GLN A 90 -10.26 -6.60 -12.00
C GLN A 90 -9.50 -7.09 -10.78
N PHE A 91 -10.22 -7.26 -9.68
CA PHE A 91 -9.72 -7.78 -8.42
C PHE A 91 -10.20 -9.21 -8.20
N ASN A 92 -9.29 -10.07 -7.77
CA ASN A 92 -9.61 -11.36 -7.16
C ASN A 92 -8.88 -11.44 -5.81
N GLU A 93 -9.53 -12.03 -4.81
CA GLU A 93 -8.96 -12.16 -3.49
C GLU A 93 -9.11 -13.57 -2.94
N TRP A 94 -8.07 -14.03 -2.26
CA TRP A 94 -8.15 -15.14 -1.32
C TRP A 94 -7.98 -14.60 0.09
N LEU A 95 -8.86 -15.00 1.00
CA LEU A 95 -8.91 -14.49 2.37
C LEU A 95 -8.93 -15.65 3.37
N ALA A 96 -8.02 -15.64 4.36
CA ALA A 96 -8.01 -16.64 5.44
C ALA A 96 -9.12 -16.41 6.48
N LYS A 97 -9.61 -15.17 6.58
CA LYS A 97 -10.65 -14.73 7.53
C LYS A 97 -11.53 -13.64 6.91
N GLU A 98 -12.54 -13.16 7.63
CA GLU A 98 -13.38 -12.04 7.16
C GLU A 98 -12.53 -10.76 7.02
N TRP A 99 -12.63 -10.13 5.86
CA TRP A 99 -11.97 -8.85 5.55
C TRP A 99 -13.00 -7.85 5.01
N PRO A 100 -12.73 -6.53 5.11
CA PRO A 100 -13.49 -5.52 4.38
C PRO A 100 -13.55 -5.83 2.89
N GLN A 101 -14.68 -5.52 2.25
CA GLN A 101 -14.82 -5.74 0.82
C GLN A 101 -13.88 -4.87 0.00
N SER A 102 -13.04 -5.50 -0.82
CA SER A 102 -12.32 -4.82 -1.89
C SER A 102 -13.24 -4.50 -3.07
N PRO A 103 -12.89 -3.49 -3.89
CA PRO A 103 -13.60 -3.22 -5.13
C PRO A 103 -13.59 -4.43 -6.07
N ASP A 104 -14.60 -4.56 -6.93
CA ASP A 104 -14.61 -5.59 -7.96
C ASP A 104 -13.72 -5.17 -9.15
N LEU A 105 -13.80 -3.88 -9.49
CA LEU A 105 -13.12 -3.27 -10.63
C LEU A 105 -12.64 -1.88 -10.25
N MET A 106 -11.55 -1.47 -10.90
CA MET A 106 -11.13 -0.08 -10.95
C MET A 106 -10.85 0.33 -12.40
N TYR A 107 -11.05 1.60 -12.70
CA TYR A 107 -10.54 2.24 -13.91
C TYR A 107 -9.46 3.21 -13.49
N VAL A 108 -8.25 3.02 -14.02
CA VAL A 108 -7.05 3.74 -13.57
C VAL A 108 -6.28 4.29 -14.75
N ALA A 109 -5.70 5.46 -14.58
CA ALA A 109 -4.92 6.14 -15.62
C ALA A 109 -3.50 6.40 -15.12
N MET A 110 -2.59 6.60 -16.07
CA MET A 110 -1.23 7.04 -15.80
C MET A 110 -0.74 7.90 -16.96
N ASP A 111 -0.07 9.01 -16.61
CA ASP A 111 0.70 9.82 -17.54
C ASP A 111 2.19 9.83 -17.16
N ASP A 112 2.95 10.77 -17.72
CA ASP A 112 4.39 10.90 -17.49
C ASP A 112 4.75 11.30 -16.04
N THR A 113 3.78 11.78 -15.27
CA THR A 113 3.97 12.44 -13.97
C THR A 113 3.12 11.83 -12.85
N HIS A 114 1.95 11.28 -13.16
CA HIS A 114 0.99 10.80 -12.15
C HIS A 114 0.37 9.45 -12.51
N THR A 115 -0.04 8.72 -11.46
CA THR A 115 -1.06 7.68 -11.53
C THR A 115 -2.33 8.18 -10.87
N ARG A 116 -3.50 7.69 -11.30
CA ARG A 116 -4.79 8.15 -10.77
C ARG A 116 -5.88 7.09 -10.88
N TRP A 117 -6.79 7.06 -9.90
CA TRP A 117 -8.07 6.38 -10.03
C TRP A 117 -9.08 7.27 -10.76
N ILE A 118 -9.77 6.70 -11.73
CA ILE A 118 -10.84 7.34 -12.48
C ILE A 118 -12.20 6.89 -11.96
N SER A 119 -12.33 5.61 -11.64
CA SER A 119 -13.52 5.06 -10.98
C SER A 119 -13.19 3.78 -10.21
N VAL A 120 -13.91 3.58 -9.11
CA VAL A 120 -13.90 2.36 -8.28
C VAL A 120 -15.31 1.78 -8.31
N VAL A 121 -15.41 0.49 -8.61
CA VAL A 121 -16.69 -0.21 -8.77
C VAL A 121 -16.82 -1.29 -7.71
N THR A 122 -17.96 -1.29 -7.02
CA THR A 122 -18.30 -2.33 -6.03
C THR A 122 -19.70 -2.83 -6.28
N THR A 123 -19.91 -4.14 -6.15
CA THR A 123 -21.21 -4.79 -6.26
C THR A 123 -21.80 -4.96 -4.87
N ILE A 124 -22.96 -4.32 -4.64
CA ILE A 124 -23.74 -4.44 -3.41
C ILE A 124 -25.12 -4.98 -3.79
N ASP A 125 -25.54 -6.08 -3.18
CA ASP A 125 -26.83 -6.74 -3.43
C ASP A 125 -27.12 -6.99 -4.93
N GLY A 126 -26.08 -7.35 -5.68
CA GLY A 126 -26.15 -7.62 -7.13
C GLY A 126 -26.18 -6.37 -8.03
N MET A 127 -26.11 -5.17 -7.44
CA MET A 127 -26.04 -3.90 -8.15
C MET A 127 -24.60 -3.37 -8.15
N ARG A 128 -24.06 -3.06 -9.34
CA ARG A 128 -22.78 -2.36 -9.46
C ARG A 128 -22.96 -0.88 -9.13
N ILE A 129 -22.17 -0.40 -8.18
CA ILE A 129 -22.08 0.99 -7.77
C ILE A 129 -20.76 1.52 -8.30
N TYR A 130 -20.83 2.58 -9.09
CA TYR A 130 -19.68 3.28 -9.65
C TYR A 130 -19.50 4.56 -8.85
N ASN A 131 -18.36 4.68 -8.18
CA ASN A 131 -17.90 5.95 -7.64
C ASN A 131 -16.78 6.44 -8.57
N MET A 132 -16.80 7.71 -8.96
CA MET A 132 -15.88 8.22 -9.98
C MET A 132 -15.42 9.64 -9.66
N ILE A 133 -14.42 10.10 -10.41
CA ILE A 133 -13.95 11.49 -10.34
C ILE A 133 -15.11 12.48 -10.42
N GLY A 134 -15.07 13.50 -9.56
CA GLY A 134 -16.14 14.47 -9.37
C GLY A 134 -17.20 14.11 -8.32
N ASP A 135 -17.26 12.87 -7.83
CA ASP A 135 -18.08 12.52 -6.67
C ASP A 135 -17.35 12.92 -5.38
N ASP A 136 -18.02 13.65 -4.47
CA ASP A 136 -17.41 14.16 -3.22
C ASP A 136 -16.68 13.06 -2.43
N TRP A 137 -17.35 11.91 -2.23
CA TRP A 137 -16.76 10.77 -1.53
C TRP A 137 -15.56 10.17 -2.27
N PHE A 138 -15.58 10.16 -3.59
CA PHE A 138 -14.47 9.63 -4.39
C PHE A 138 -13.26 10.54 -4.29
N GLU A 139 -13.44 11.85 -4.44
CA GLU A 139 -12.34 12.83 -4.35
C GLU A 139 -11.67 12.84 -2.97
N GLU A 140 -12.40 12.51 -1.90
CA GLU A 140 -11.84 12.38 -0.56
C GLU A 140 -11.03 11.09 -0.35
N GLN A 141 -11.28 10.03 -1.12
CA GLN A 141 -10.73 8.68 -0.84
C GLN A 141 -9.77 8.16 -1.92
N TRP A 142 -10.03 8.49 -3.18
CA TRP A 142 -9.39 7.89 -4.37
C TRP A 142 -9.01 8.92 -5.44
N GLY A 143 -9.68 10.07 -5.47
CA GLY A 143 -9.52 11.08 -6.51
C GLY A 143 -8.21 11.87 -6.54
N PRO A 144 -7.44 12.02 -5.43
CA PRO A 144 -6.15 12.70 -5.50
C PRO A 144 -5.18 11.98 -6.44
N GLU A 145 -4.41 12.77 -7.20
CA GLU A 145 -3.37 12.25 -8.09
C GLU A 145 -2.14 11.80 -7.28
N CYS A 146 -1.59 10.66 -7.67
CA CYS A 146 -0.40 10.10 -7.07
C CYS A 146 0.83 10.44 -7.92
N GLN A 147 1.75 11.23 -7.35
CA GLN A 147 3.01 11.54 -8.04
C GLN A 147 3.84 10.27 -8.25
N ARG A 148 4.27 10.06 -9.48
CA ARG A 148 5.08 8.88 -9.86
C ARG A 148 6.52 9.01 -9.37
N ARG A 149 7.05 10.23 -9.41
CA ARG A 149 8.41 10.57 -9.00
C ARG A 149 8.43 10.78 -7.49
N ILE A 150 8.94 9.79 -6.78
CA ILE A 150 9.09 9.84 -5.32
C ILE A 150 10.55 10.12 -5.03
N PHE A 151 10.83 11.17 -4.27
CA PHE A 151 12.19 11.60 -3.96
C PHE A 151 12.40 11.84 -2.47
N ASP A 152 13.66 11.81 -2.07
CA ASP A 152 14.14 12.19 -0.75
C ASP A 152 14.87 13.54 -0.84
N ASP A 153 14.28 14.56 -0.22
CA ASP A 153 14.88 15.89 -0.06
C ASP A 153 15.20 16.22 1.40
N GLY A 154 15.21 15.20 2.28
CA GLY A 154 15.43 15.38 3.71
C GLY A 154 14.22 15.90 4.47
N ARG A 155 12.99 15.73 3.94
CA ARG A 155 11.76 16.03 4.68
C ARG A 155 11.74 15.33 6.04
N TYR A 156 12.13 14.07 6.11
CA TYR A 156 12.09 13.28 7.34
C TYR A 156 13.49 13.07 7.91
N GLU A 157 13.86 13.88 8.91
CA GLU A 157 15.16 13.79 9.58
C GLU A 157 15.10 12.81 10.76
N LEU A 158 15.79 11.66 10.62
CA LEU A 158 15.88 10.65 11.68
C LEU A 158 16.68 11.18 12.87
N GLN A 159 16.08 11.11 14.06
CA GLN A 159 16.64 11.55 15.32
C GLN A 159 17.36 10.39 16.05
N PRO A 160 18.27 10.68 17.00
CA PRO A 160 19.01 9.64 17.75
C PRO A 160 18.13 8.68 18.56
N ASP A 161 16.91 9.07 18.90
CA ASP A 161 15.93 8.22 19.61
C ASP A 161 15.06 7.37 18.66
N GLY A 162 15.29 7.48 17.35
CA GLY A 162 14.55 6.76 16.31
C GLY A 162 13.26 7.44 15.86
N SER A 163 12.91 8.61 16.40
CA SER A 163 11.82 9.45 15.89
C SER A 163 12.24 10.22 14.65
N TYR A 164 11.28 10.77 13.92
CA TYR A 164 11.50 11.68 12.80
C TYR A 164 11.04 13.09 13.16
N LYS A 165 11.80 14.07 12.68
CA LYS A 165 11.40 15.47 12.67
C LYS A 165 11.16 15.90 11.23
N THR A 166 10.06 16.61 10.95
CA THR A 166 9.87 17.16 9.61
C THR A 166 10.65 18.45 9.39
N THR A 167 11.09 18.64 8.15
CA THR A 167 11.71 19.86 7.65
C THR A 167 10.79 20.54 6.62
N GLU A 168 11.27 21.59 5.95
CA GLU A 168 10.54 22.25 4.86
C GLU A 168 10.49 21.40 3.56
N GLY A 169 11.19 20.26 3.53
CA GLY A 169 11.16 19.31 2.42
C GLY A 169 9.75 18.80 2.13
N GLN A 170 9.51 18.39 0.89
CA GLN A 170 8.23 17.92 0.40
C GLN A 170 8.27 16.46 -0.04
N GLY A 171 9.46 15.90 -0.22
CA GLY A 171 9.66 14.50 -0.62
C GLY A 171 9.05 13.52 0.36
N LEU A 172 8.70 12.33 -0.13
CA LEU A 172 8.21 11.24 0.73
C LEU A 172 9.35 10.30 1.16
N GLY A 173 10.54 10.45 0.57
CA GLY A 173 11.73 9.68 0.91
C GLY A 173 12.20 9.93 2.34
N ALA A 174 12.62 8.86 3.02
CA ALA A 174 13.07 8.85 4.40
C ALA A 174 14.31 7.97 4.58
N GLY A 175 15.29 8.14 3.71
CA GLY A 175 16.55 7.41 3.67
C GLY A 175 16.53 6.18 2.77
N THR A 176 17.72 5.60 2.57
CA THR A 176 17.95 4.43 1.73
C THR A 176 18.30 3.21 2.58
N TYR A 177 17.75 2.05 2.21
CA TYR A 177 17.85 0.83 3.01
C TYR A 177 18.05 -0.39 2.12
N ASP A 178 18.86 -1.34 2.60
CA ASP A 178 18.90 -2.69 2.09
C ASP A 178 17.83 -3.52 2.81
N VAL A 179 16.84 -3.99 2.05
CA VAL A 179 15.70 -4.76 2.54
C VAL A 179 15.87 -6.21 2.09
N THR A 180 16.11 -7.10 3.04
CA THR A 180 16.17 -8.55 2.81
C THR A 180 14.84 -9.19 3.18
N ILE A 181 14.23 -9.93 2.24
CA ILE A 181 13.00 -10.71 2.40
C ILE A 181 13.31 -12.16 2.00
N GLY A 182 13.36 -13.05 2.98
CA GLY A 182 13.87 -14.41 2.78
C GLY A 182 15.31 -14.39 2.26
N GLU A 183 15.52 -14.85 1.03
CA GLU A 183 16.84 -14.90 0.38
C GLU A 183 17.12 -13.69 -0.52
N ASN A 184 16.11 -12.86 -0.81
CA ASN A 184 16.24 -11.74 -1.73
C ASN A 184 16.60 -10.47 -0.98
N THR A 185 17.58 -9.70 -1.48
CA THR A 185 17.92 -8.37 -0.95
C THR A 185 17.74 -7.31 -2.02
N PHE A 186 17.09 -6.22 -1.64
CA PHE A 186 16.74 -5.10 -2.52
C PHE A 186 17.33 -3.81 -1.94
N HIS A 187 17.93 -3.00 -2.81
CA HIS A 187 18.36 -1.65 -2.47
C HIS A 187 17.17 -0.71 -2.70
N CYS A 188 16.68 -0.08 -1.63
CA CYS A 188 15.37 0.58 -1.63
C CYS A 188 15.42 2.00 -1.09
N LEU A 189 14.67 2.88 -1.74
CA LEU A 189 14.20 4.12 -1.09
C LEU A 189 13.11 3.74 -0.09
N ARG A 190 13.27 4.14 1.17
CA ARG A 190 12.18 4.09 2.14
C ARG A 190 11.31 5.31 1.95
N VAL A 191 10.01 5.08 1.92
CA VAL A 191 8.99 6.11 1.78
C VAL A 191 8.14 6.13 3.05
N ILE A 192 7.94 7.32 3.59
CA ILE A 192 7.01 7.59 4.69
C ILE A 192 5.95 8.55 4.16
N ALA A 193 4.71 8.09 4.10
CA ALA A 193 3.57 8.86 3.60
C ALA A 193 2.49 8.95 4.70
N PRO A 194 2.62 9.92 5.63
CA PRO A 194 1.67 10.17 6.69
C PRO A 194 0.63 11.20 6.28
N ASP A 195 -0.62 10.98 6.71
CA ASP A 195 -1.60 12.05 6.86
C ASP A 195 -1.29 12.83 8.14
N LEU A 196 -0.59 13.95 7.97
CA LEU A 196 -0.19 14.87 9.04
C LEU A 196 -1.29 15.88 9.41
N ASP A 197 -2.31 16.03 8.57
CA ASP A 197 -3.37 17.03 8.76
C ASP A 197 -4.41 16.56 9.78
N ALA A 198 -4.54 15.24 9.96
CA ALA A 198 -5.41 14.66 10.97
C ALA A 198 -4.93 14.91 12.41
N GLU A 199 -5.88 15.27 13.28
CA GLU A 199 -5.63 15.44 14.72
C GLU A 199 -5.11 14.12 15.32
N HIS A 200 -3.88 14.16 15.87
CA HIS A 200 -3.14 13.00 16.38
C HIS A 200 -2.68 11.98 15.31
N GLY A 201 -2.59 12.40 14.05
CA GLY A 201 -2.11 11.59 12.93
C GLY A 201 -3.21 10.74 12.31
N GLY A 202 -3.21 10.69 10.99
CA GLY A 202 -4.14 9.89 10.21
C GLY A 202 -3.54 8.54 9.85
N GLU A 203 -3.75 8.12 8.61
CA GLU A 203 -3.13 6.93 8.06
C GLU A 203 -1.68 7.22 7.69
N MET A 204 -0.79 6.25 7.85
CA MET A 204 0.59 6.38 7.38
C MET A 204 1.05 5.08 6.72
N CYS A 205 1.70 5.21 5.57
CA CYS A 205 2.35 4.09 4.90
C CYS A 205 3.87 4.18 5.07
N GLU A 206 4.48 3.07 5.51
CA GLU A 206 5.92 2.81 5.39
C GLU A 206 6.12 1.86 4.22
N VAL A 207 6.89 2.28 3.22
CA VAL A 207 7.00 1.55 1.96
C VAL A 207 8.45 1.51 1.52
N TYR A 208 8.88 0.38 0.96
CA TYR A 208 10.22 0.20 0.41
C TYR A 208 10.11 -0.06 -1.08
N ILE A 209 10.62 0.89 -1.86
CA ILE A 209 10.58 0.87 -3.32
C ILE A 209 11.99 0.61 -3.82
N GLU A 210 12.19 -0.47 -4.56
CA GLU A 210 13.49 -0.78 -5.16
C GLU A 210 13.81 0.16 -6.33
N GLU A 211 15.08 0.24 -6.74
CA GLU A 211 15.56 1.18 -7.76
C GLU A 211 14.77 1.17 -9.09
N GLY A 212 14.21 0.02 -9.48
CA GLY A 212 13.33 -0.15 -10.64
C GLY A 212 11.91 0.40 -10.48
N GLY A 213 11.58 0.97 -9.31
CA GLY A 213 10.29 1.59 -9.03
C GLY A 213 9.19 0.64 -8.56
N ARG A 214 9.53 -0.60 -8.17
CA ARG A 214 8.56 -1.55 -7.63
C ARG A 214 8.55 -1.55 -6.10
N THR A 215 7.36 -1.64 -5.50
CA THR A 215 7.24 -1.83 -4.06
C THR A 215 7.61 -3.26 -3.69
N VAL A 216 8.58 -3.46 -2.79
CA VAL A 216 8.97 -4.80 -2.30
C VAL A 216 8.50 -5.06 -0.87
N PHE A 217 8.16 -4.03 -0.12
CA PHE A 217 7.65 -4.21 1.24
C PHE A 217 6.80 -3.02 1.65
N PHE A 218 5.68 -3.30 2.31
CA PHE A 218 4.74 -2.30 2.76
C PHE A 218 4.26 -2.62 4.18
N ARG A 219 4.12 -1.57 4.98
CA ARG A 219 3.41 -1.58 6.25
C ARG A 219 2.51 -0.36 6.35
N ARG A 220 1.32 -0.59 6.85
CA ARG A 220 0.43 0.48 7.26
C ARG A 220 0.54 0.75 8.75
N TYR A 221 0.44 2.01 9.12
CA TYR A 221 0.33 2.48 10.47
C TYR A 221 -0.89 3.41 10.56
N ASP A 222 -1.48 3.48 11.74
CA ASP A 222 -2.56 4.41 12.03
C ASP A 222 -2.13 5.30 13.22
N GLY A 223 -2.50 6.57 13.18
CA GLY A 223 -2.34 7.47 14.32
C GLY A 223 -3.07 6.93 15.55
N ARG A 224 -2.51 7.21 16.75
CA ARG A 224 -2.87 6.60 18.03
C ARG A 224 -4.38 6.42 18.27
N PHE A 225 -5.21 7.36 17.84
CA PHE A 225 -6.65 7.38 18.10
C PHE A 225 -7.52 7.21 16.85
N LEU A 226 -6.93 6.98 15.67
CA LEU A 226 -7.66 6.94 14.39
C LEU A 226 -8.81 5.92 14.38
N ARG A 227 -8.67 4.83 15.17
CA ARG A 227 -9.68 3.77 15.27
C ARG A 227 -10.70 3.97 16.40
N GLY A 228 -10.77 5.17 16.98
CA GLY A 228 -11.71 5.52 18.05
C GLY A 228 -11.35 4.90 19.42
N HIS A 229 -10.15 4.36 19.56
CA HIS A 229 -9.59 3.83 20.81
C HIS A 229 -8.07 3.97 20.79
N ASP A 230 -7.43 3.86 21.94
CA ASP A 230 -5.98 3.98 22.06
C ASP A 230 -5.26 2.74 21.51
N LEU A 231 -4.63 2.89 20.35
CA LEU A 231 -3.87 1.82 19.71
C LEU A 231 -2.60 1.44 20.47
N ILE A 232 -2.01 2.35 21.25
CA ILE A 232 -0.82 2.05 22.06
C ILE A 232 -1.18 1.10 23.21
N GLU A 233 -2.32 1.35 23.85
CA GLU A 233 -2.80 0.48 24.94
C GLU A 233 -3.24 -0.88 24.41
N LYS A 234 -3.94 -0.90 23.27
CA LYS A 234 -4.43 -2.13 22.66
C LYS A 234 -3.29 -2.98 22.08
N PHE A 235 -2.28 -2.34 21.51
CA PHE A 235 -1.17 -3.00 20.81
C PHE A 235 0.18 -2.55 21.36
N PRO A 236 0.50 -2.87 22.63
CA PRO A 236 1.68 -2.33 23.31
C PRO A 236 2.99 -2.78 22.65
N ASN A 237 2.99 -3.91 21.96
CA ASN A 237 4.18 -4.50 21.35
C ASN A 237 4.31 -4.22 19.85
N ASN A 238 3.33 -3.54 19.24
CA ASN A 238 3.40 -3.22 17.82
C ASN A 238 4.50 -2.21 17.55
N ARG A 239 5.08 -2.29 16.35
CA ARG A 239 6.04 -1.30 15.86
C ARG A 239 5.38 0.07 15.85
N ARG A 240 6.20 1.09 16.09
CA ARG A 240 5.77 2.49 16.11
C ARG A 240 6.72 3.32 15.28
N ILE A 241 6.16 4.35 14.66
CA ILE A 241 6.92 5.43 14.04
C ILE A 241 6.42 6.72 14.67
N ILE A 242 7.34 7.60 15.04
CA ILE A 242 7.02 8.88 15.66
C ILE A 242 7.50 9.96 14.72
N ILE A 243 6.63 10.90 14.36
CA ILE A 243 6.95 12.05 13.49
C ILE A 243 6.41 13.30 14.17
N ASP A 244 7.28 14.25 14.52
CA ASP A 244 6.90 15.49 15.24
C ASP A 244 5.96 15.23 16.44
N ASP A 245 6.35 14.31 17.31
CA ASP A 245 5.59 13.86 18.49
C ASP A 245 4.25 13.14 18.19
N ILE A 246 3.86 12.97 16.92
CA ILE A 246 2.72 12.16 16.51
C ILE A 246 3.13 10.69 16.45
N VAL A 247 2.37 9.83 17.14
CA VAL A 247 2.64 8.39 17.21
C VAL A 247 1.75 7.64 16.23
N TYR A 248 2.39 6.96 15.28
CA TYR A 248 1.79 6.02 14.36
C TYR A 248 2.06 4.59 14.81
N VAL A 249 1.02 3.79 14.98
CA VAL A 249 1.08 2.40 15.46
C VAL A 249 0.81 1.45 14.29
N HIS A 250 1.69 0.47 14.09
CA HIS A 250 1.55 -0.54 13.02
C HIS A 250 0.19 -1.21 13.17
N SER A 251 -0.70 -0.95 12.22
CA SER A 251 -2.09 -1.41 12.18
C SER A 251 -2.71 -1.03 10.83
N ASN A 252 -3.79 -1.71 10.43
CA ASN A 252 -4.51 -1.45 9.19
C ASN A 252 -6.04 -1.32 9.41
N CYS A 253 -6.79 -1.23 8.32
CA CYS A 253 -8.24 -1.02 8.31
C CYS A 253 -9.07 -2.12 9.01
N THR A 254 -8.47 -3.30 9.22
CA THR A 254 -9.06 -4.41 9.97
C THR A 254 -8.87 -4.26 11.48
N GLY A 255 -8.03 -3.32 11.91
CA GLY A 255 -7.62 -3.14 13.30
C GLY A 255 -6.54 -4.13 13.75
N TRP A 256 -5.98 -4.93 12.84
CA TRP A 256 -4.82 -5.79 13.03
C TRP A 256 -3.61 -5.17 12.32
N PHE A 257 -2.43 -5.75 12.47
CA PHE A 257 -1.23 -5.26 11.79
C PHE A 257 -0.71 -6.33 10.85
N HIS A 258 -0.36 -5.90 9.64
CA HIS A 258 0.07 -6.80 8.57
C HIS A 258 1.38 -6.33 7.96
N ASP A 259 2.20 -7.30 7.61
CA ASP A 259 3.35 -7.11 6.74
C ASP A 259 2.92 -7.50 5.32
N THR A 260 3.05 -6.58 4.37
CA THR A 260 2.58 -6.77 2.99
C THR A 260 3.77 -6.94 2.04
N PHE A 261 3.70 -7.95 1.18
CA PHE A 261 4.70 -8.22 0.14
C PHE A 261 4.05 -8.31 -1.23
N THR A 262 4.72 -7.82 -2.25
CA THR A 262 4.27 -7.89 -3.64
C THR A 262 4.97 -9.03 -4.38
N LEU A 263 4.59 -9.27 -5.64
CA LEU A 263 5.37 -10.16 -6.50
C LEU A 263 6.85 -9.75 -6.62
N ALA A 264 7.17 -8.45 -6.52
CA ALA A 264 8.55 -7.96 -6.60
C ALA A 264 9.42 -8.46 -5.43
N SER A 265 8.81 -8.68 -4.25
CA SER A 265 9.46 -9.21 -3.06
C SER A 265 10.03 -10.62 -3.25
N LEU A 266 9.47 -11.37 -4.20
CA LEU A 266 9.89 -12.74 -4.52
C LEU A 266 11.12 -12.80 -5.44
N GLY A 267 11.61 -11.64 -5.90
CA GLY A 267 12.73 -11.53 -6.83
C GLY A 267 12.31 -11.80 -8.28
N LYS A 268 13.28 -11.72 -9.21
CA LYS A 268 13.06 -11.74 -10.67
C LYS A 268 12.51 -13.07 -11.24
N THR A 269 12.18 -14.04 -10.39
CA THR A 269 11.85 -15.43 -10.80
C THR A 269 10.36 -15.67 -11.03
N HIS A 270 9.48 -14.69 -10.74
CA HIS A 270 8.03 -14.87 -10.76
C HIS A 270 7.30 -13.82 -11.60
N ILE A 271 7.63 -13.72 -12.89
CA ILE A 271 6.74 -13.07 -13.87
C ILE A 271 5.73 -14.13 -14.30
N ILE A 272 4.53 -14.09 -13.72
CA ILE A 272 3.38 -14.83 -14.26
C ILE A 272 2.96 -14.07 -15.53
N LYS A 273 3.23 -14.67 -16.69
CA LYS A 273 2.78 -14.18 -18.00
C LYS A 273 1.33 -14.55 -18.24
#